data_AF-A0A1V5TD06-F1
#
_entry.id   AF-A0A1V5TD06-F1
#
_cell.length_a   1.000
_cell.length_b   1.000
_cell.length_c   1.000
_cell.angle_alpha   90.00
_cell.angle_beta   90.00
_cell.angle_gamma   90.00
#
_symmetry.space_group_name_H-M   'P 1'
#
loop_
_entity.id
_entity.type
_entity.pdbx_description
1 polymer ?
#
loop_
_entity_poly.entity_id
_entity_poly.type
_entity_poly.pdbx_seq_one_letter_code
_entity_poly.pdbx_strand_id
1 'polypeptide(L)'
;MGGSEGYTEGFCHTFAQRLPKEKYWDTDREIYAISNFDGKRTAEQLCLTNPRTVELMCREIDRIMADHPDANLISLTQNDGGVYCVCPACKALDEAEGSHAGTMISFVNAVADYTKDKYPNLMLDTFAYYYTRTPPKTVRPRDNVVVRLCSYECCFAHPIADPSCPRNAQFAADLKQWASISKNVSIWDYTTNYSHLNGPFPNFGVLQDNIRFFIENHAVGIYEEGNYYAAESNSEFADLRSYLLARLMCDPYLDYDAEMNGFLKAYYGGGWQYIREYIDMTTAKTGTEGRHTTIGSEMDDRAVLNLKPNEIVYMDELWAKAKELALDEKQMLHVRRSEISWRYWKANNRFGEFSPLGNPKGWYAENKKLYEDMKEFGVKRIRERRLMSSDPQLWQVPRLWIQTD
;
A
#
# COMPACT_ATOMS: atom_id res chain seq x y z
N MET A 1 22.30 5.85 3.45
CA MET A 1 22.56 4.80 2.45
C MET A 1 21.29 4.65 1.65
N GLY A 2 21.36 4.67 0.32
CA GLY A 2 20.23 4.43 -0.57
C GLY A 2 20.72 3.59 -1.74
N GLY A 3 19.98 2.54 -2.08
CA GLY A 3 20.30 1.61 -3.16
C GLY A 3 19.02 0.95 -3.65
N SER A 4 19.05 0.40 -4.86
CA SER A 4 17.96 -0.43 -5.38
C SER A 4 18.27 -1.90 -5.12
N GLU A 5 17.46 -2.56 -4.30
CA GLU A 5 17.43 -4.03 -4.23
C GLU A 5 16.40 -4.52 -5.25
N GLY A 6 16.88 -5.10 -6.34
CA GLY A 6 16.03 -5.62 -7.41
C GLY A 6 15.62 -7.06 -7.14
N TYR A 7 14.33 -7.34 -7.18
CA TYR A 7 13.83 -8.71 -7.18
C TYR A 7 14.04 -9.35 -8.56
N THR A 8 14.60 -10.56 -8.60
CA THR A 8 14.86 -11.25 -9.86
C THR A 8 13.60 -11.95 -10.37
N GLU A 9 13.18 -11.57 -11.58
CA GLU A 9 12.01 -12.11 -12.29
C GLU A 9 10.68 -12.12 -11.51
N GLY A 10 10.44 -11.18 -10.59
CA GLY A 10 9.13 -11.05 -9.94
C GLY A 10 9.19 -10.50 -8.53
N PHE A 11 8.41 -9.45 -8.26
CA PHE A 11 8.44 -8.73 -6.99
C PHE A 11 7.55 -9.34 -5.90
N CYS A 12 6.37 -9.84 -6.27
CA CYS A 12 5.33 -10.30 -5.34
C CYS A 12 4.35 -11.24 -6.04
N HIS A 13 3.52 -11.94 -5.26
CA HIS A 13 2.50 -12.87 -5.76
C HIS A 13 3.03 -13.86 -6.82
N THR A 14 4.26 -14.34 -6.60
CA THR A 14 5.05 -15.05 -7.61
C THR A 14 4.64 -16.51 -7.82
N PHE A 15 3.89 -17.15 -6.93
CA PHE A 15 3.59 -18.58 -7.06
C PHE A 15 2.93 -18.97 -8.40
N ALA A 16 1.97 -18.19 -8.89
CA ALA A 16 1.32 -18.42 -10.18
C ALA A 16 2.29 -18.25 -11.36
N GLN A 17 3.32 -17.40 -11.22
CA GLN A 17 4.35 -17.23 -12.24
C GLN A 17 5.36 -18.39 -12.21
N ARG A 18 5.76 -18.84 -11.01
CA ARG A 18 6.76 -19.90 -10.82
C ARG A 18 6.21 -21.29 -11.18
N LEU A 19 5.00 -21.59 -10.73
CA LEU A 19 4.32 -22.86 -10.98
C LEU A 19 2.92 -22.59 -11.59
N PRO A 20 2.86 -22.18 -12.88
CA PRO A 20 1.62 -21.79 -13.54
C PRO A 20 0.70 -22.98 -13.78
N LYS A 21 -0.61 -22.75 -13.61
CA LYS A 21 -1.65 -23.76 -13.81
C LYS A 21 -1.63 -24.35 -15.21
N GLU A 22 -1.31 -23.53 -16.22
CA GLU A 22 -1.25 -23.91 -17.63
C GLU A 22 -0.22 -25.01 -17.88
N LYS A 23 0.80 -25.12 -17.01
CA LYS A 23 1.87 -26.12 -17.12
C LYS A 23 1.63 -27.36 -16.28
N TYR A 24 1.06 -27.22 -15.08
CA TYR A 24 1.03 -28.30 -14.09
C TYR A 24 -0.36 -28.80 -13.71
N TRP A 25 -1.46 -28.16 -14.14
CA TRP A 25 -2.81 -28.54 -13.71
C TRP A 25 -3.27 -29.92 -14.21
N ASP A 26 -2.79 -30.34 -15.38
CA ASP A 26 -3.17 -31.63 -15.96
C ASP A 26 -2.21 -32.75 -15.56
N THR A 27 -0.95 -32.43 -15.23
CA THR A 27 0.11 -33.42 -14.93
C THR A 27 0.45 -33.58 -13.46
N ASP A 28 0.35 -32.52 -12.66
CA ASP A 28 0.84 -32.46 -11.27
C ASP A 28 -0.16 -31.72 -10.36
N ARG A 29 -1.47 -31.91 -10.54
CA ARG A 29 -2.47 -31.09 -9.82
C ARG A 29 -2.42 -31.17 -8.31
N GLU A 30 -1.81 -32.21 -7.73
CA GLU A 30 -1.61 -32.32 -6.29
C GLU A 30 -0.77 -31.17 -5.71
N ILE A 31 0.02 -30.45 -6.52
CA ILE A 31 0.81 -29.29 -6.07
C ILE A 31 -0.05 -28.07 -5.77
N TYR A 32 -1.32 -28.06 -6.18
CA TYR A 32 -2.24 -26.95 -5.95
C TYR A 32 -3.07 -27.15 -4.68
N ALA A 33 -3.56 -26.04 -4.14
CA ALA A 33 -4.29 -25.99 -2.88
C ALA A 33 -5.63 -26.74 -2.95
N ILE A 34 -6.07 -27.25 -1.80
CA ILE A 34 -7.49 -27.51 -1.52
C ILE A 34 -8.03 -26.25 -0.85
N SER A 35 -9.02 -25.59 -1.45
CA SER A 35 -9.53 -24.29 -1.01
C SER A 35 -10.19 -24.36 0.37
N ASN A 36 -9.89 -23.38 1.21
CA ASN A 36 -10.57 -23.12 2.48
C ASN A 36 -12.04 -22.67 2.32
N PHE A 37 -12.46 -22.24 1.13
CA PHE A 37 -13.84 -21.76 0.92
C PHE A 37 -14.82 -22.88 0.59
N ASP A 38 -14.44 -23.82 -0.27
CA ASP A 38 -15.34 -24.87 -0.77
C ASP A 38 -14.77 -26.30 -0.65
N GLY A 39 -13.56 -26.45 -0.12
CA GLY A 39 -12.90 -27.75 0.05
C GLY A 39 -12.48 -28.41 -1.25
N LYS A 40 -12.47 -27.69 -2.38
CA LYS A 40 -12.11 -28.24 -3.70
C LYS A 40 -10.70 -27.85 -4.10
N ARG A 41 -10.08 -28.68 -4.94
CA ARG A 41 -8.77 -28.38 -5.53
C ARG A 41 -8.89 -27.16 -6.43
N THR A 42 -8.03 -26.16 -6.24
CA THR A 42 -8.00 -24.90 -6.99
C THR A 42 -6.57 -24.51 -7.31
N ALA A 43 -6.34 -23.89 -8.47
CA ALA A 43 -5.04 -23.37 -8.87
C ALA A 43 -4.72 -21.97 -8.33
N GLU A 44 -5.62 -21.37 -7.53
CA GLU A 44 -5.42 -20.04 -6.95
C GLU A 44 -4.25 -19.99 -5.97
N GLN A 45 -3.92 -21.12 -5.33
CA GLN A 45 -2.73 -21.27 -4.49
C GLN A 45 -2.06 -22.63 -4.67
N LEU A 46 -0.83 -22.72 -4.16
CA LEU A 46 -0.08 -23.96 -4.04
C LEU A 46 -0.36 -24.69 -2.71
N CYS A 47 -0.15 -26.00 -2.70
CA CYS A 47 -0.11 -26.85 -1.52
C CYS A 47 1.35 -26.95 -1.03
N LEU A 48 1.70 -26.10 -0.07
CA LEU A 48 3.09 -25.91 0.34
C LEU A 48 3.70 -27.07 1.14
N THR A 49 2.87 -27.97 1.68
CA THR A 49 3.35 -29.20 2.32
C THR A 49 3.51 -30.37 1.36
N ASN A 50 3.19 -30.23 0.07
CA ASN A 50 3.40 -31.29 -0.91
C ASN A 50 4.89 -31.33 -1.33
N PRO A 51 5.62 -32.44 -1.13
CA PRO A 51 7.04 -32.54 -1.50
C PRO A 51 7.33 -32.23 -2.97
N ARG A 52 6.38 -32.55 -3.87
CA ARG A 52 6.49 -32.24 -5.30
C ARG A 52 6.49 -30.74 -5.57
N THR A 53 5.78 -29.95 -4.77
CA THR A 53 5.77 -28.48 -4.87
C THR A 53 7.14 -27.91 -4.52
N VAL A 54 7.77 -28.40 -3.44
CA VAL A 54 9.14 -28.01 -3.06
C VAL A 54 10.13 -28.38 -4.16
N GLU A 55 10.06 -29.61 -4.68
CA GLU A 55 10.96 -30.07 -5.75
C GLU A 55 10.87 -29.19 -7.00
N LEU A 56 9.65 -28.89 -7.46
CA LEU A 56 9.44 -28.05 -8.63
C LEU A 56 9.90 -26.61 -8.39
N MET A 57 9.70 -26.08 -7.17
CA MET A 57 10.19 -24.75 -6.81
C MET A 57 11.72 -24.70 -6.81
N CYS A 58 12.40 -25.71 -6.25
CA CYS A 58 13.86 -25.80 -6.29
C CYS A 58 14.40 -25.81 -7.73
N ARG A 59 13.75 -26.55 -8.64
CA ARG A 59 14.11 -26.57 -10.06
C ARG A 59 13.89 -25.21 -10.73
N GLU A 60 12.83 -24.50 -10.34
CA GLU A 60 12.58 -23.15 -10.85
C GLU A 60 13.63 -22.16 -10.34
N ILE A 61 14.08 -22.27 -9.08
CA ILE A 61 15.23 -21.48 -8.60
C ILE A 61 16.50 -21.80 -9.39
N ASP A 62 16.80 -23.09 -9.64
CA ASP A 62 17.96 -23.46 -10.46
C ASP A 62 17.88 -22.87 -11.86
N ARG A 63 16.68 -22.80 -12.47
CA ARG A 63 16.48 -22.12 -13.75
C ARG A 63 16.78 -20.63 -13.64
N ILE A 64 16.19 -19.93 -12.67
CA ILE A 64 16.40 -18.49 -12.47
C ILE A 64 17.90 -18.21 -12.28
N MET A 65 18.60 -19.00 -11.46
CA MET A 65 20.03 -18.80 -11.21
C MET A 65 20.91 -19.12 -12.44
N ALA A 66 20.46 -20.01 -13.33
CA ALA A 66 21.15 -20.24 -14.60
C ALA A 66 21.02 -19.04 -15.55
N ASP A 67 19.86 -18.39 -15.57
CA ASP A 67 19.58 -17.21 -16.41
C ASP A 67 20.14 -15.92 -15.77
N HIS A 68 20.19 -15.86 -14.44
CA HIS A 68 20.59 -14.70 -13.62
C HIS A 68 21.58 -15.13 -12.51
N PRO A 69 22.84 -15.46 -12.86
CA PRO A 69 23.82 -15.97 -11.89
C PRO A 69 24.23 -14.97 -10.80
N ASP A 70 23.91 -13.69 -10.98
CA ASP A 70 24.15 -12.59 -10.04
C ASP A 70 22.91 -12.23 -9.19
N ALA A 71 21.83 -13.02 -9.29
CA ALA A 71 20.63 -12.82 -8.50
C ALA A 71 20.90 -13.00 -7.00
N ASN A 72 20.59 -11.95 -6.23
CA ASN A 72 20.76 -11.94 -4.77
C ASN A 72 19.43 -12.00 -4.01
N LEU A 73 18.29 -11.80 -4.68
CA LEU A 73 16.97 -11.84 -4.06
C LEU A 73 15.92 -12.41 -5.03
N ILE A 74 15.24 -13.48 -4.61
CA ILE A 74 14.12 -14.10 -5.34
C ILE A 74 12.89 -14.18 -4.42
N SER A 75 11.73 -13.70 -4.91
CA SER A 75 10.46 -13.74 -4.18
C SER A 75 9.73 -15.08 -4.36
N LEU A 76 9.39 -15.71 -3.23
CA LEU A 76 8.56 -16.91 -3.10
C LEU A 76 7.33 -16.61 -2.24
N THR A 77 6.34 -15.97 -2.86
CA THR A 77 5.21 -15.37 -2.14
C THR A 77 3.87 -15.93 -2.62
N GLN A 78 2.93 -16.11 -1.69
CA GLN A 78 1.56 -16.49 -2.00
C GLN A 78 0.92 -15.56 -3.05
N ASN A 79 0.10 -16.11 -3.94
CA ASN A 79 -0.72 -15.30 -4.84
C ASN A 79 -1.68 -14.40 -4.04
N ASP A 80 -2.14 -13.32 -4.64
CA ASP A 80 -3.06 -12.40 -3.97
C ASP A 80 -4.44 -13.05 -3.77
N GLY A 81 -5.12 -12.66 -2.69
CA GLY A 81 -6.43 -13.21 -2.32
C GLY A 81 -6.42 -14.06 -1.04
N GLY A 82 -7.60 -14.61 -0.72
CA GLY A 82 -7.86 -15.28 0.56
C GLY A 82 -7.87 -16.81 0.52
N VAL A 83 -7.53 -17.42 -0.62
CA VAL A 83 -7.40 -18.88 -0.72
C VAL A 83 -6.13 -19.32 -0.02
N TYR A 84 -6.22 -20.41 0.75
CA TYR A 84 -5.07 -21.18 1.21
C TYR A 84 -5.41 -22.67 1.26
N CYS A 85 -4.38 -23.51 1.32
CA CYS A 85 -4.55 -24.96 1.29
C CYS A 85 -5.03 -25.51 2.64
N VAL A 86 -6.12 -26.26 2.65
CA VAL A 86 -6.65 -26.96 3.83
C VAL A 86 -6.50 -28.49 3.75
N CYS A 87 -5.53 -28.98 2.97
CA CYS A 87 -5.22 -30.41 2.99
C CYS A 87 -4.78 -30.85 4.41
N PRO A 88 -4.91 -32.14 4.75
CA PRO A 88 -4.61 -32.61 6.11
C PRO A 88 -3.23 -32.21 6.64
N ALA A 89 -2.21 -32.19 5.77
CA ALA A 89 -0.85 -31.82 6.16
C ALA A 89 -0.68 -30.31 6.43
N CYS A 90 -1.16 -29.43 5.54
CA CYS A 90 -1.15 -27.97 5.75
C CYS A 90 -1.94 -27.62 7.02
N LYS A 91 -3.14 -28.18 7.17
CA LYS A 91 -3.99 -27.94 8.33
C LYS A 91 -3.31 -28.35 9.63
N ALA A 92 -2.74 -29.55 9.69
CA ALA A 92 -2.08 -30.03 10.91
C ALA A 92 -0.87 -29.16 11.31
N LEU A 93 -0.09 -28.69 10.32
CA LEU A 93 1.04 -27.80 10.58
C LEU A 93 0.57 -26.43 11.08
N ASP A 94 -0.42 -25.83 10.41
CA ASP A 94 -0.94 -24.52 10.79
C ASP A 94 -1.61 -24.54 12.18
N GLU A 95 -2.31 -25.62 12.53
CA GLU A 95 -2.89 -25.81 13.87
C GLU A 95 -1.81 -25.95 14.96
N ALA A 96 -0.75 -26.72 14.68
CA ALA A 96 0.38 -26.87 15.60
C ALA A 96 1.10 -25.53 15.83
N GLU A 97 1.33 -24.78 14.76
CA GLU A 97 1.99 -23.48 14.80
C GLU A 97 1.08 -22.33 15.24
N GLY A 98 -0.24 -22.53 15.21
CA GLY A 98 -1.23 -21.48 15.45
C GLY A 98 -1.24 -20.36 14.42
N SER A 99 -0.66 -20.60 13.23
CA SER A 99 -0.56 -19.63 12.13
C SER A 99 -0.29 -20.31 10.79
N HIS A 100 -0.88 -19.79 9.72
CA HIS A 100 -0.57 -20.20 8.34
C HIS A 100 0.85 -19.83 7.88
N ALA A 101 1.51 -18.93 8.61
CA ALA A 101 2.93 -18.67 8.42
C ALA A 101 3.78 -19.92 8.69
N GLY A 102 3.29 -20.86 9.52
CA GLY A 102 3.97 -22.12 9.78
C GLY A 102 4.22 -22.91 8.51
N THR A 103 3.17 -23.08 7.69
CA THR A 103 3.26 -23.72 6.38
C THR A 103 4.12 -22.92 5.39
N MET A 104 3.95 -21.59 5.33
CA MET A 104 4.74 -20.73 4.43
C MET A 104 6.23 -20.81 4.71
N ILE A 105 6.63 -20.57 5.96
CA ILE A 105 8.05 -20.58 6.36
C ILE A 105 8.65 -21.98 6.25
N SER A 106 7.90 -23.04 6.55
CA SER A 106 8.40 -24.41 6.38
C SER A 106 8.71 -24.73 4.92
N PHE A 107 7.86 -24.30 3.99
CA PHE A 107 8.09 -24.46 2.56
C PHE A 107 9.31 -23.67 2.07
N VAL A 108 9.39 -22.38 2.41
CA VAL A 108 10.51 -21.53 1.99
C VAL A 108 11.82 -22.01 2.61
N ASN A 109 11.80 -22.46 3.86
CA ASN A 109 12.97 -23.06 4.50
C ASN A 109 13.49 -24.30 3.76
N ALA A 110 12.59 -25.15 3.23
CA ALA A 110 13.01 -26.32 2.47
C ALA A 110 13.72 -25.94 1.16
N VAL A 111 13.24 -24.89 0.48
CA VAL A 111 13.91 -24.33 -0.70
C VAL A 111 15.23 -23.65 -0.30
N ALA A 112 15.23 -22.90 0.80
CA ALA A 112 16.42 -22.22 1.32
C ALA A 112 17.54 -23.18 1.70
N ASP A 113 17.20 -24.33 2.30
CA ASP A 113 18.16 -25.39 2.61
C ASP A 113 18.76 -26.03 1.35
N TYR A 114 17.98 -26.11 0.27
CA TYR A 114 18.46 -26.62 -1.02
C TYR A 114 19.42 -25.65 -1.70
N THR A 115 19.18 -24.35 -1.58
CA THR A 115 19.93 -23.31 -2.32
C THR A 115 21.17 -22.81 -1.59
N LYS A 116 21.21 -22.85 -0.25
CA LYS A 116 22.25 -22.17 0.56
C LYS A 116 23.70 -22.48 0.17
N ASP A 117 24.02 -23.73 -0.16
CA ASP A 117 25.39 -24.14 -0.49
C ASP A 117 25.69 -23.95 -1.99
N LYS A 118 24.64 -23.91 -2.83
CA LYS A 118 24.76 -23.73 -4.29
C LYS A 118 24.89 -22.25 -4.67
N TYR A 119 24.13 -21.41 -3.98
CA TYR A 119 23.97 -19.98 -4.27
C TYR A 119 24.11 -19.20 -2.95
N PRO A 120 25.34 -19.06 -2.41
CA PRO A 120 25.56 -18.55 -1.06
C PRO A 120 25.17 -17.07 -0.86
N ASN A 121 25.03 -16.30 -1.93
CA ASN A 121 24.61 -14.89 -1.88
C ASN A 121 23.08 -14.72 -2.09
N LEU A 122 22.36 -15.80 -2.38
CA LEU A 122 20.93 -15.74 -2.67
C LEU A 122 20.10 -15.70 -1.38
N MET A 123 19.30 -14.66 -1.26
CA MET A 123 18.22 -14.54 -0.30
C MET A 123 16.87 -14.93 -0.93
N LEU A 124 16.03 -15.62 -0.17
CA LEU A 124 14.65 -15.94 -0.56
C LEU A 124 13.68 -15.08 0.24
N ASP A 125 12.93 -14.22 -0.44
CA ASP A 125 11.87 -13.41 0.17
C ASP A 125 10.56 -14.20 0.22
N THR A 126 9.80 -14.01 1.29
CA THR A 126 8.42 -14.50 1.39
C THR A 126 7.56 -13.56 2.22
N PHE A 127 6.25 -13.78 2.20
CA PHE A 127 5.30 -12.91 2.88
C PHE A 127 4.98 -13.35 4.31
N ALA A 128 4.88 -12.32 5.16
CA ALA A 128 3.94 -12.28 6.27
C ALA A 128 2.82 -11.28 5.88
N TYR A 129 1.83 -11.76 5.14
CA TYR A 129 0.77 -10.94 4.52
C TYR A 129 -0.59 -11.61 4.72
N TYR A 130 -1.58 -10.81 5.13
CA TYR A 130 -2.95 -11.27 5.28
C TYR A 130 -3.05 -12.54 6.15
N TYR A 131 -3.44 -13.68 5.58
CA TYR A 131 -3.59 -14.93 6.34
C TYR A 131 -2.26 -15.51 6.86
N THR A 132 -1.09 -15.11 6.32
CA THR A 132 0.25 -15.54 6.80
C THR A 132 0.94 -14.49 7.67
N ARG A 133 0.26 -13.42 8.08
CA ARG A 133 0.89 -12.31 8.81
C ARG A 133 1.42 -12.71 10.20
N THR A 134 0.63 -13.47 10.96
CA THR A 134 0.97 -13.82 12.35
C THR A 134 2.20 -14.75 12.40
N PRO A 135 3.21 -14.48 13.22
CA PRO A 135 4.37 -15.37 13.36
C PRO A 135 4.00 -16.78 13.85
N PRO A 136 4.67 -17.83 13.36
CA PRO A 136 4.46 -19.19 13.84
C PRO A 136 5.11 -19.42 15.22
N LYS A 137 4.55 -20.33 16.02
CA LYS A 137 5.02 -20.60 17.38
C LYS A 137 6.45 -21.14 17.45
N THR A 138 6.77 -22.17 16.66
CA THR A 138 8.01 -22.95 16.76
C THR A 138 8.86 -22.91 15.50
N VAL A 139 8.25 -22.80 14.31
CA VAL A 139 8.97 -22.69 13.05
C VAL A 139 9.74 -21.35 13.00
N ARG A 140 10.96 -21.37 12.48
CA ARG A 140 11.85 -20.20 12.37
C ARG A 140 12.38 -20.06 10.94
N PRO A 141 12.38 -18.85 10.34
CA PRO A 141 13.02 -18.64 9.03
C PRO A 141 14.51 -18.99 9.07
N ARG A 142 15.07 -19.47 7.95
CA ARG A 142 16.53 -19.66 7.82
C ARG A 142 17.24 -18.32 7.62
N ASP A 143 18.56 -18.29 7.86
CA ASP A 143 19.38 -17.07 7.75
C ASP A 143 19.37 -16.47 6.32
N ASN A 144 19.09 -17.27 5.29
CA ASN A 144 18.92 -16.81 3.91
C ASN A 144 17.44 -16.63 3.48
N VAL A 145 16.54 -16.44 4.45
CA VAL A 145 15.12 -16.13 4.21
C VAL A 145 14.80 -14.74 4.73
N VAL A 146 14.20 -13.90 3.88
CA VAL A 146 13.65 -12.58 4.24
C VAL A 146 12.13 -12.73 4.43
N VAL A 147 11.63 -12.30 5.58
CA VAL A 147 10.19 -12.23 5.85
C VAL A 147 9.73 -10.80 5.61
N ARG A 148 8.95 -10.59 4.57
CA ARG A 148 8.35 -9.29 4.24
C ARG A 148 6.98 -9.16 4.89
N LEU A 149 6.92 -8.36 5.95
CA LEU A 149 5.73 -8.08 6.72
C LEU A 149 4.96 -6.92 6.08
N CYS A 150 3.70 -7.17 5.72
CA CYS A 150 2.87 -6.22 4.98
C CYS A 150 1.81 -5.56 5.88
N SER A 151 1.68 -4.23 5.86
CA SER A 151 0.78 -3.47 6.73
C SER A 151 -0.68 -3.37 6.23
N TYR A 152 -1.10 -4.27 5.35
CA TYR A 152 -2.39 -4.20 4.62
C TYR A 152 -3.62 -3.94 5.50
N GLU A 153 -3.70 -4.55 6.69
CA GLU A 153 -4.85 -4.38 7.60
C GLU A 153 -4.73 -3.20 8.58
N CYS A 154 -3.63 -2.45 8.51
CA CYS A 154 -3.32 -1.36 9.42
C CYS A 154 -4.21 -0.13 9.20
N CYS A 155 -4.18 0.73 10.21
CA CYS A 155 -4.75 2.06 10.17
C CYS A 155 -3.66 3.05 9.76
N PHE A 156 -3.91 3.81 8.71
CA PHE A 156 -2.96 4.81 8.17
C PHE A 156 -3.21 6.23 8.72
N ALA A 157 -4.20 6.38 9.62
CA ALA A 157 -4.47 7.62 10.33
C ALA A 157 -3.74 7.75 11.67
N HIS A 158 -3.24 6.63 12.22
CA HIS A 158 -2.56 6.59 13.52
C HIS A 158 -1.19 5.92 13.36
N PRO A 159 -0.16 6.31 14.13
CA PRO A 159 1.13 5.65 14.09
C PRO A 159 1.03 4.15 14.37
N ILE A 160 1.94 3.35 13.82
CA ILE A 160 2.00 1.90 14.08
C ILE A 160 2.22 1.61 15.57
N ALA A 161 3.00 2.46 16.25
CA ALA A 161 3.30 2.32 17.67
C ALA A 161 2.16 2.75 18.61
N ASP A 162 1.05 3.30 18.09
CA ASP A 162 -0.05 3.81 18.93
C ASP A 162 -0.83 2.66 19.59
N PRO A 163 -0.76 2.51 20.93
CA PRO A 163 -1.45 1.44 21.64
C PRO A 163 -2.97 1.64 21.68
N SER A 164 -3.46 2.84 21.39
CA SER A 164 -4.89 3.14 21.33
C SER A 164 -5.54 2.71 20.01
N CYS A 165 -4.73 2.29 19.02
CA CYS A 165 -5.18 1.73 17.75
C CYS A 165 -4.99 0.20 17.76
N PRO A 166 -6.02 -0.62 18.05
CA PRO A 166 -5.84 -2.08 18.21
C PRO A 166 -5.29 -2.79 16.98
N ARG A 167 -5.62 -2.30 15.77
CA ARG A 167 -5.11 -2.83 14.49
C ARG A 167 -3.60 -2.66 14.40
N ASN A 168 -3.12 -1.46 14.68
CA ASN A 168 -1.71 -1.13 14.63
C ASN A 168 -0.94 -1.77 15.79
N ALA A 169 -1.53 -1.82 16.99
CA ALA A 169 -0.96 -2.53 18.13
C ALA A 169 -0.71 -4.02 17.84
N GLN A 170 -1.63 -4.68 17.12
CA GLN A 170 -1.42 -6.06 16.68
C GLN A 170 -0.29 -6.16 15.66
N PHE A 171 -0.23 -5.29 14.66
CA PHE A 171 0.87 -5.27 13.69
C PHE A 171 2.23 -5.02 14.36
N ALA A 172 2.28 -4.06 15.30
CA ALA A 172 3.46 -3.77 16.10
C ALA A 172 3.93 -4.98 16.92
N ALA A 173 2.99 -5.76 17.47
CA ALA A 173 3.29 -7.01 18.16
C ALA A 173 3.81 -8.09 17.19
N ASP A 174 3.18 -8.24 16.03
CA ASP A 174 3.60 -9.17 14.98
C ASP A 174 5.03 -8.84 14.50
N LEU A 175 5.36 -7.55 14.27
CA LEU A 175 6.71 -7.12 13.91
C LEU A 175 7.75 -7.48 14.98
N LYS A 176 7.48 -7.15 16.25
CA LYS A 176 8.37 -7.49 17.37
C LYS A 176 8.61 -8.98 17.48
N GLN A 177 7.56 -9.78 17.30
CA GLN A 177 7.66 -11.21 17.37
C GLN A 177 8.41 -11.78 16.15
N TRP A 178 8.18 -11.30 14.93
CA TRP A 178 8.99 -11.64 13.75
C TRP A 178 10.47 -11.30 13.95
N ALA A 179 10.78 -10.11 14.45
CA ALA A 179 12.14 -9.66 14.74
C ALA A 179 12.83 -10.52 15.82
N SER A 180 12.07 -11.11 16.74
CA SER A 180 12.62 -12.03 17.75
C SER A 180 13.01 -13.41 17.19
N ILE A 181 12.49 -13.77 16.01
CA ILE A 181 12.68 -15.10 15.40
C ILE A 181 13.39 -15.09 14.05
N SER A 182 13.62 -13.91 13.47
CA SER A 182 14.32 -13.71 12.20
C SER A 182 15.18 -12.46 12.27
N LYS A 183 16.37 -12.51 11.65
CA LYS A 183 17.25 -11.35 11.48
C LYS A 183 16.92 -10.54 10.23
N ASN A 184 16.10 -11.10 9.34
CA ASN A 184 15.79 -10.51 8.03
C ASN A 184 14.29 -10.27 7.93
N VAL A 185 13.80 -9.25 8.62
CA VAL A 185 12.42 -8.79 8.47
C VAL A 185 12.43 -7.53 7.62
N SER A 186 11.76 -7.56 6.47
CA SER A 186 11.52 -6.36 5.66
C SER A 186 10.06 -5.92 5.81
N ILE A 187 9.80 -4.65 5.55
CA ILE A 187 8.46 -4.06 5.63
C ILE A 187 7.95 -3.74 4.23
N TRP A 188 6.70 -4.06 3.99
CA TRP A 188 5.90 -3.46 2.92
C TRP A 188 4.79 -2.64 3.58
N ASP A 189 4.95 -1.32 3.56
CA ASP A 189 3.97 -0.35 4.03
C ASP A 189 3.29 0.35 2.85
N TYR A 190 2.15 0.99 3.08
CA TYR A 190 1.35 1.62 2.04
C TYR A 190 1.08 3.09 2.35
N THR A 191 1.12 3.91 1.31
CA THR A 191 1.02 5.37 1.48
C THR A 191 -0.01 6.02 0.55
N THR A 192 -0.94 5.25 0.01
CA THR A 192 -1.99 5.73 -0.91
C THR A 192 -3.30 5.00 -0.70
N ASN A 193 -4.42 5.68 -0.99
CA ASN A 193 -5.75 5.09 -1.07
C ASN A 193 -6.02 4.57 -2.50
N TYR A 194 -5.95 3.26 -2.69
CA TYR A 194 -6.19 2.59 -3.97
C TYR A 194 -7.65 2.64 -4.41
N SER A 195 -8.61 2.86 -3.50
CA SER A 195 -10.01 3.11 -3.87
C SER A 195 -10.22 4.51 -4.47
N HIS A 196 -9.30 5.46 -4.22
CA HIS A 196 -9.43 6.85 -4.65
C HIS A 196 -8.06 7.55 -4.80
N LEU A 197 -7.43 7.39 -5.97
CA LEU A 197 -6.10 7.98 -6.26
C LEU A 197 -6.08 9.51 -6.29
N ASN A 198 -7.26 10.12 -6.38
CA ASN A 198 -7.42 11.57 -6.48
C ASN A 198 -8.06 12.19 -5.23
N GLY A 199 -8.28 11.44 -4.16
CA GLY A 199 -8.83 11.96 -2.92
C GLY A 199 -7.79 12.03 -1.81
N PRO A 200 -8.03 12.80 -0.74
CA PRO A 200 -7.15 12.90 0.42
C PRO A 200 -6.85 11.52 1.02
N PHE A 201 -5.56 11.28 1.32
CA PHE A 201 -5.08 10.19 2.15
C PHE A 201 -4.18 10.78 3.25
N PRO A 202 -4.77 11.26 4.37
CA PRO A 202 -4.11 12.20 5.30
C PRO A 202 -3.05 11.58 6.23
N ASN A 203 -2.17 10.75 5.70
CA ASN A 203 -1.17 9.98 6.47
C ASN A 203 0.18 10.69 6.67
N PHE A 204 0.30 11.99 6.33
CA PHE A 204 1.55 12.73 6.54
C PHE A 204 1.97 12.79 8.02
N GLY A 205 1.04 12.72 8.96
CA GLY A 205 1.34 12.73 10.39
C GLY A 205 1.99 11.46 10.92
N VAL A 206 1.98 10.34 10.17
CA VAL A 206 2.47 9.04 10.68
C VAL A 206 3.77 8.57 10.03
N LEU A 207 4.18 9.18 8.90
CA LEU A 207 5.30 8.67 8.08
C LEU A 207 6.60 8.53 8.89
N GLN A 208 7.00 9.58 9.60
CA GLN A 208 8.26 9.59 10.35
C GLN A 208 8.23 8.59 11.52
N ASP A 209 7.13 8.57 12.29
CA ASP A 209 7.00 7.69 13.45
C ASP A 209 6.95 6.21 13.03
N ASN A 210 6.28 5.89 11.92
CA ASN A 210 6.25 4.54 11.36
C ASN A 210 7.64 4.08 10.93
N ILE A 211 8.37 4.89 10.16
CA ILE A 211 9.72 4.55 9.69
C ILE A 211 10.67 4.35 10.88
N ARG A 212 10.63 5.24 11.89
CA ARG A 212 11.40 5.06 13.13
C ARG A 212 11.05 3.75 13.82
N PHE A 213 9.76 3.48 14.00
CA PHE A 213 9.30 2.25 14.63
C PHE A 213 9.78 1.00 13.89
N PHE A 214 9.74 0.98 12.56
CA PHE A 214 10.26 -0.14 11.77
C PHE A 214 11.76 -0.37 12.00
N ILE A 215 12.57 0.71 11.95
CA ILE A 215 14.02 0.64 12.15
C ILE A 215 14.38 0.21 13.58
N GLU A 216 13.73 0.81 14.57
CA GLU A 216 13.93 0.49 16.00
C GLU A 216 13.55 -0.96 16.34
N ASN A 217 12.68 -1.59 15.55
CA ASN A 217 12.31 -2.99 15.67
C ASN A 217 13.00 -3.88 14.62
N HIS A 218 14.20 -3.48 14.18
CA HIS A 218 15.14 -4.27 13.39
C HIS A 218 14.69 -4.62 11.96
N ALA A 219 13.82 -3.80 11.34
CA ALA A 219 13.56 -3.94 9.91
C ALA A 219 14.86 -3.74 9.10
N VAL A 220 15.18 -4.67 8.21
CA VAL A 220 16.37 -4.62 7.34
C VAL A 220 16.11 -3.94 6.00
N GLY A 221 14.84 -3.71 5.67
CA GLY A 221 14.40 -2.99 4.48
C GLY A 221 12.97 -2.50 4.65
N ILE A 222 12.64 -1.36 4.06
CA ILE A 222 11.30 -0.77 4.09
C ILE A 222 10.94 -0.41 2.65
N TYR A 223 9.79 -0.90 2.18
CA TYR A 223 9.17 -0.53 0.92
C TYR A 223 7.86 0.19 1.21
N GLU A 224 7.76 1.43 0.75
CA GLU A 224 6.59 2.28 0.92
C GLU A 224 5.84 2.37 -0.40
N GLU A 225 4.77 1.58 -0.54
CA GLU A 225 3.99 1.54 -1.76
C GLU A 225 3.07 2.76 -1.85
N GLY A 226 3.53 3.75 -2.63
CA GLY A 226 2.75 4.93 -2.98
C GLY A 226 1.93 4.74 -4.26
N ASN A 227 1.37 5.85 -4.72
CA ASN A 227 0.65 5.91 -5.99
C ASN A 227 1.59 5.66 -7.18
N TYR A 228 1.73 4.40 -7.57
CA TYR A 228 2.52 4.00 -8.73
C TYR A 228 1.89 4.43 -10.08
N TYR A 229 0.71 5.07 -10.05
CA TYR A 229 0.11 5.77 -11.18
C TYR A 229 0.32 7.29 -11.13
N ALA A 230 1.22 7.82 -10.29
CA ALA A 230 1.41 9.27 -10.16
C ALA A 230 1.77 9.98 -11.48
N ALA A 231 2.35 9.28 -12.45
CA ALA A 231 2.58 9.83 -13.79
C ALA A 231 1.28 10.10 -14.58
N GLU A 232 0.18 9.43 -14.23
CA GLU A 232 -1.12 9.51 -14.91
C GLU A 232 -2.29 9.94 -14.01
N SER A 233 -2.08 10.06 -12.70
CA SER A 233 -3.10 10.48 -11.72
C SER A 233 -2.41 10.98 -10.45
N ASN A 234 -1.97 12.24 -10.43
CA ASN A 234 -1.31 12.85 -9.26
C ASN A 234 -2.05 14.11 -8.78
N SER A 235 -3.19 13.88 -8.13
CA SER A 235 -4.00 14.96 -7.55
C SER A 235 -3.75 15.13 -6.04
N GLU A 236 -3.24 14.10 -5.36
CA GLU A 236 -3.08 14.09 -3.90
C GLU A 236 -1.61 13.96 -3.48
N PHE A 237 -0.87 15.07 -3.61
CA PHE A 237 0.46 15.27 -3.02
C PHE A 237 1.51 14.14 -3.23
N ALA A 238 1.46 13.39 -4.33
CA ALA A 238 2.37 12.26 -4.53
C ALA A 238 3.84 12.69 -4.57
N ASP A 239 4.13 13.89 -5.10
CA ASP A 239 5.47 14.47 -5.14
C ASP A 239 6.01 14.77 -3.73
N LEU A 240 5.20 15.40 -2.87
CA LEU A 240 5.58 15.71 -1.49
C LEU A 240 5.80 14.41 -0.70
N ARG A 241 4.90 13.45 -0.84
CA ARG A 241 4.97 12.16 -0.15
C ARG A 241 6.23 11.39 -0.55
N SER A 242 6.50 11.30 -1.86
CA SER A 242 7.71 10.64 -2.37
C SER A 242 8.99 11.34 -1.88
N TYR A 243 9.00 12.68 -1.84
CA TYR A 243 10.11 13.45 -1.30
C TYR A 243 10.35 13.14 0.18
N LEU A 244 9.31 13.24 1.02
CA LEU A 244 9.43 13.03 2.46
C LEU A 244 9.87 11.60 2.79
N LEU A 245 9.29 10.59 2.13
CA LEU A 245 9.70 9.20 2.29
C LEU A 245 11.16 9.00 1.91
N ALA A 246 11.61 9.55 0.77
CA ALA A 246 13.02 9.46 0.37
C ALA A 246 13.96 10.11 1.39
N ARG A 247 13.59 11.27 1.95
CA ARG A 247 14.36 11.94 3.01
C ARG A 247 14.39 11.11 4.30
N LEU A 248 13.26 10.58 4.74
CA LEU A 248 13.14 9.76 5.96
C LEU A 248 13.88 8.43 5.87
N MET A 249 13.89 7.81 4.69
CA MET A 249 14.68 6.60 4.43
C MET A 249 16.20 6.86 4.49
N CYS A 250 16.62 8.10 4.23
CA CYS A 250 18.03 8.51 4.40
C CYS A 250 18.37 8.86 5.85
N ASP A 251 17.46 9.58 6.53
CA ASP A 251 17.58 9.98 7.93
C ASP A 251 16.20 10.02 8.60
N PRO A 252 15.83 9.02 9.41
CA PRO A 252 14.53 8.97 10.07
C PRO A 252 14.40 9.97 11.22
N TYR A 253 15.50 10.61 11.66
CA TYR A 253 15.52 11.56 12.77
C TYR A 253 15.65 13.03 12.31
N LEU A 254 15.51 13.28 11.01
CA LEU A 254 15.49 14.64 10.46
C LEU A 254 14.38 15.51 11.07
N ASP A 255 14.54 16.83 10.95
CA ASP A 255 13.49 17.80 11.27
C ASP A 255 12.39 17.73 10.20
N TYR A 256 11.34 16.96 10.50
CA TYR A 256 10.26 16.67 9.56
C TYR A 256 9.51 17.92 9.11
N ASP A 257 9.26 18.83 10.05
CA ASP A 257 8.56 20.08 9.77
C ASP A 257 9.41 20.99 8.89
N ALA A 258 10.70 21.12 9.17
CA ALA A 258 11.60 21.90 8.33
C ALA A 258 11.67 21.33 6.90
N GLU A 259 11.73 20.01 6.74
CA GLU A 259 11.78 19.35 5.44
C GLU A 259 10.48 19.51 4.63
N MET A 260 9.33 19.27 5.26
CA MET A 260 8.03 19.47 4.63
C MET A 260 7.84 20.94 4.25
N ASN A 261 8.11 21.87 5.16
CA ASN A 261 7.97 23.30 4.90
C ASN A 261 8.91 23.78 3.81
N GLY A 262 10.15 23.26 3.78
CA GLY A 262 11.12 23.53 2.72
C GLY A 262 10.61 23.11 1.34
N PHE A 263 10.09 21.88 1.23
CA PHE A 263 9.46 21.40 0.00
C PHE A 263 8.26 22.27 -0.38
N LEU A 264 7.31 22.49 0.53
CA LEU A 264 6.10 23.24 0.24
C LEU A 264 6.41 24.66 -0.23
N LYS A 265 7.38 25.33 0.39
CA LYS A 265 7.82 26.67 -0.01
C LYS A 265 8.43 26.68 -1.42
N ALA A 266 9.25 25.69 -1.74
CA ALA A 266 9.84 25.57 -3.07
C ALA A 266 8.80 25.20 -4.15
N TYR A 267 7.83 24.36 -3.79
CA TYR A 267 6.86 23.79 -4.70
C TYR A 267 5.65 24.69 -4.95
N TYR A 268 5.09 25.31 -3.90
CA TYR A 268 3.88 26.13 -3.95
C TYR A 268 4.12 27.63 -3.82
N GLY A 269 5.36 28.07 -3.54
CA GLY A 269 5.71 29.49 -3.47
C GLY A 269 5.08 30.21 -2.29
N GLY A 270 4.63 31.45 -2.48
CA GLY A 270 4.11 32.31 -1.41
C GLY A 270 2.88 31.76 -0.69
N GLY A 271 2.12 30.88 -1.33
CA GLY A 271 0.93 30.22 -0.77
C GLY A 271 1.21 29.00 0.12
N TRP A 272 2.48 28.61 0.31
CA TRP A 272 2.84 27.32 0.92
C TRP A 272 2.27 27.08 2.33
N GLN A 273 2.15 28.12 3.15
CA GLN A 273 1.67 28.01 4.53
C GLN A 273 0.21 27.56 4.59
N TYR A 274 -0.61 27.99 3.63
CA TYR A 274 -2.01 27.59 3.54
C TYR A 274 -2.18 26.14 3.09
N ILE A 275 -1.27 25.66 2.22
CA ILE A 275 -1.20 24.24 1.87
C ILE A 275 -0.74 23.40 3.07
N ARG A 276 0.26 23.90 3.83
CA ARG A 276 0.72 23.25 5.06
C ARG A 276 -0.42 23.10 6.07
N GLU A 277 -1.15 24.18 6.31
CA GLU A 277 -2.29 24.20 7.23
C GLU A 277 -3.42 23.26 6.77
N TYR A 278 -3.70 23.18 5.48
CA TYR A 278 -4.65 22.20 4.94
C TYR A 278 -4.21 20.75 5.24
N ILE A 279 -2.92 20.44 5.06
CA ILE A 279 -2.39 19.11 5.37
C ILE A 279 -2.49 18.82 6.87
N ASP A 280 -2.07 19.75 7.73
CA ASP A 280 -2.15 19.59 9.18
C ASP A 280 -3.59 19.36 9.64
N MET A 281 -4.55 20.13 9.09
CA MET A 281 -5.97 19.94 9.40
C MET A 281 -6.50 18.59 8.91
N THR A 282 -6.17 18.16 7.70
CA THR A 282 -6.63 16.84 7.21
C THR A 282 -6.05 15.70 8.03
N THR A 283 -4.77 15.79 8.41
CA THR A 283 -4.11 14.84 9.31
C THR A 283 -4.75 14.83 10.71
N ALA A 284 -5.09 15.99 11.26
CA ALA A 284 -5.78 16.06 12.57
C ALA A 284 -7.24 15.54 12.54
N LYS A 285 -7.82 15.36 11.35
CA LYS A 285 -9.24 15.04 11.15
C LYS A 285 -9.51 13.67 10.55
N THR A 286 -8.45 12.94 10.20
CA THR A 286 -8.54 11.53 9.81
C THR A 286 -8.53 10.62 11.06
N GLY A 287 -9.17 9.45 11.00
CA GLY A 287 -9.18 8.46 12.09
C GLY A 287 -9.84 8.88 13.41
N THR A 288 -10.44 10.07 13.49
CA THR A 288 -11.04 10.57 14.74
C THR A 288 -12.22 9.73 15.24
N GLU A 289 -12.52 9.81 16.54
CA GLU A 289 -13.62 9.09 17.20
C GLU A 289 -13.49 7.56 17.10
N GLY A 290 -12.25 7.05 17.12
CA GLY A 290 -11.95 5.61 17.07
C GLY A 290 -12.14 5.00 15.67
N ARG A 291 -12.14 5.82 14.61
CA ARG A 291 -12.23 5.35 13.22
C ARG A 291 -10.84 5.01 12.67
N HIS A 292 -10.80 4.26 11.58
CA HIS A 292 -9.56 3.81 10.95
C HIS A 292 -9.60 4.01 9.45
N THR A 293 -8.60 4.70 8.91
CA THR A 293 -8.41 4.88 7.47
C THR A 293 -7.58 3.73 6.94
N THR A 294 -8.04 3.08 5.87
CA THR A 294 -7.34 2.00 5.18
C THR A 294 -7.03 2.40 3.74
N ILE A 295 -6.19 1.63 3.06
CA ILE A 295 -5.88 1.83 1.63
C ILE A 295 -7.08 1.63 0.68
N GLY A 296 -8.23 1.22 1.21
CA GLY A 296 -9.47 1.03 0.47
C GLY A 296 -10.64 1.87 0.98
N SER A 297 -10.42 2.81 1.91
CA SER A 297 -11.50 3.63 2.48
C SER A 297 -12.20 4.47 1.41
N GLU A 298 -13.52 4.49 1.42
CA GLU A 298 -14.31 5.32 0.52
C GLU A 298 -14.27 6.80 0.93
N MET A 299 -14.35 7.74 -0.02
CA MET A 299 -14.24 9.18 0.29
C MET A 299 -15.35 9.73 1.18
N ASP A 300 -16.51 9.08 1.23
CA ASP A 300 -17.62 9.44 2.13
C ASP A 300 -17.55 8.75 3.49
N ASP A 301 -16.52 7.94 3.75
CA ASP A 301 -16.22 7.43 5.07
C ASP A 301 -15.61 8.54 5.94
N ARG A 302 -16.22 8.76 7.12
CA ARG A 302 -15.73 9.72 8.12
C ARG A 302 -14.39 9.31 8.73
N ALA A 303 -13.94 8.08 8.51
CA ALA A 303 -12.57 7.69 8.81
C ALA A 303 -11.57 8.51 7.99
N VAL A 304 -11.85 8.77 6.71
CA VAL A 304 -10.96 9.56 5.83
C VAL A 304 -10.87 10.98 6.35
N LEU A 305 -11.99 11.68 6.49
CA LEU A 305 -12.08 13.03 7.04
C LEU A 305 -13.40 13.26 7.81
N ASN A 306 -13.31 13.63 9.08
CA ASN A 306 -14.45 14.01 9.92
C ASN A 306 -14.44 15.53 10.17
N LEU A 307 -14.97 16.29 9.21
CA LEU A 307 -14.94 17.75 9.21
C LEU A 307 -16.29 18.37 9.57
N LYS A 308 -16.25 19.50 10.28
CA LYS A 308 -17.41 20.35 10.55
C LYS A 308 -17.66 21.31 9.37
N PRO A 309 -18.90 21.81 9.17
CA PRO A 309 -19.19 22.75 8.09
C PRO A 309 -18.31 24.00 8.04
N ASN A 310 -17.99 24.58 9.20
CA ASN A 310 -17.10 25.75 9.28
C ASN A 310 -15.64 25.42 8.91
N GLU A 311 -15.19 24.20 9.18
CA GLU A 311 -13.84 23.73 8.82
C GLU A 311 -13.74 23.52 7.30
N ILE A 312 -14.80 23.05 6.66
CA ILE A 312 -14.87 22.92 5.19
C ILE A 312 -14.77 24.30 4.52
N VAL A 313 -15.50 25.30 5.01
CA VAL A 313 -15.43 26.68 4.48
C VAL A 313 -14.02 27.26 4.67
N TYR A 314 -13.43 27.06 5.84
CA TYR A 314 -12.08 27.53 6.10
C TYR A 314 -11.05 26.89 5.17
N MET A 315 -11.16 25.59 4.92
CA MET A 315 -10.30 24.91 3.95
C MET A 315 -10.43 25.47 2.52
N ASP A 316 -11.63 25.88 2.10
CA ASP A 316 -11.82 26.59 0.81
C ASP A 316 -11.06 27.92 0.78
N GLU A 317 -11.04 28.65 1.89
CA GLU A 317 -10.26 29.89 2.03
C GLU A 317 -8.75 29.64 1.97
N LEU A 318 -8.26 28.54 2.56
CA LEU A 318 -6.84 28.15 2.46
C LEU A 318 -6.42 27.94 1.00
N TRP A 319 -7.20 27.21 0.22
CA TRP A 319 -6.92 26.97 -1.19
C TRP A 319 -7.02 28.26 -2.02
N ALA A 320 -8.00 29.12 -1.74
CA ALA A 320 -8.10 30.43 -2.38
C ALA A 320 -6.87 31.30 -2.12
N LYS A 321 -6.42 31.38 -0.85
CA LYS A 321 -5.21 32.12 -0.46
C LYS A 321 -3.94 31.55 -1.06
N ALA A 322 -3.81 30.22 -1.12
CA ALA A 322 -2.68 29.57 -1.76
C ALA A 322 -2.56 29.96 -3.25
N LYS A 323 -3.69 30.05 -3.97
CA LYS A 323 -3.73 30.50 -5.36
C LYS A 323 -3.37 31.98 -5.49
N GLU A 324 -3.94 32.85 -4.66
CA GLU A 324 -3.66 34.30 -4.67
C GLU A 324 -2.16 34.62 -4.50
N LEU A 325 -1.43 33.78 -3.77
CA LEU A 325 -0.04 33.98 -3.41
C LEU A 325 0.96 33.14 -4.22
N ALA A 326 0.50 32.42 -5.24
CA ALA A 326 1.41 31.76 -6.18
C ALA A 326 2.25 32.82 -6.93
N LEU A 327 3.56 32.63 -6.98
CA LEU A 327 4.49 33.65 -7.50
C LEU A 327 4.66 33.57 -9.03
N ASP A 328 4.37 32.42 -9.61
CA ASP A 328 4.45 32.15 -11.04
C ASP A 328 3.38 31.15 -11.50
N GLU A 329 3.28 30.97 -12.82
CA GLU A 329 2.32 30.05 -13.44
C GLU A 329 2.55 28.60 -13.01
N LYS A 330 3.80 28.18 -12.80
CA LYS A 330 4.13 26.82 -12.40
C LYS A 330 3.62 26.51 -10.99
N GLN A 331 3.83 27.42 -10.05
CA GLN A 331 3.32 27.31 -8.68
C GLN A 331 1.79 27.35 -8.67
N MET A 332 1.17 28.20 -9.49
CA MET A 332 -0.29 28.22 -9.65
C MET A 332 -0.81 26.86 -10.15
N LEU A 333 -0.16 26.26 -11.15
CA LEU A 333 -0.50 24.93 -11.64
C LEU A 333 -0.35 23.85 -10.56
N HIS A 334 0.71 23.91 -9.75
CA HIS A 334 0.89 23.00 -8.63
C HIS A 334 -0.25 23.11 -7.61
N VAL A 335 -0.64 24.34 -7.22
CA VAL A 335 -1.76 24.57 -6.29
C VAL A 335 -3.06 24.02 -6.89
N ARG A 336 -3.40 24.38 -8.14
CA ARG A 336 -4.62 23.92 -8.82
C ARG A 336 -4.68 22.39 -8.93
N ARG A 337 -3.56 21.76 -9.26
CA ARG A 337 -3.47 20.29 -9.36
C ARG A 337 -3.74 19.63 -8.01
N SER A 338 -3.13 20.13 -6.93
CA SER A 338 -3.34 19.56 -5.60
C SER A 338 -4.75 19.84 -5.06
N GLU A 339 -5.35 20.98 -5.39
CA GLU A 339 -6.73 21.33 -5.00
C GLU A 339 -7.77 20.35 -5.56
N ILE A 340 -7.47 19.64 -6.66
CA ILE A 340 -8.34 18.57 -7.18
C ILE A 340 -8.67 17.57 -6.07
N SER A 341 -7.70 17.22 -5.21
CA SER A 341 -7.95 16.26 -4.12
C SER A 341 -9.03 16.71 -3.15
N TRP A 342 -8.98 17.98 -2.77
CA TRP A 342 -9.97 18.59 -1.90
C TRP A 342 -11.35 18.66 -2.56
N ARG A 343 -11.41 19.13 -3.82
CA ARG A 343 -12.65 19.23 -4.59
C ARG A 343 -13.26 17.86 -4.86
N TYR A 344 -12.44 16.84 -5.15
CA TYR A 344 -12.85 15.46 -5.32
C TYR A 344 -13.51 14.92 -4.04
N TRP A 345 -12.93 15.18 -2.87
CA TRP A 345 -13.53 14.79 -1.59
C TRP A 345 -14.88 15.50 -1.36
N LYS A 346 -14.93 16.84 -1.53
CA LYS A 346 -16.17 17.62 -1.39
C LYS A 346 -17.26 17.13 -2.34
N ALA A 347 -16.92 16.84 -3.59
CA ALA A 347 -17.86 16.36 -4.60
C ALA A 347 -18.42 14.97 -4.27
N ASN A 348 -17.59 14.04 -3.76
CA ASN A 348 -18.07 12.73 -3.32
C ASN A 348 -19.00 12.82 -2.10
N ASN A 349 -18.79 13.81 -1.23
CA ASN A 349 -19.60 14.07 -0.05
C ASN A 349 -20.74 15.06 -0.27
N ARG A 350 -20.84 15.66 -1.46
CA ARG A 350 -21.84 16.70 -1.83
C ARG A 350 -21.81 17.93 -0.90
N PHE A 351 -20.61 18.37 -0.52
CA PHE A 351 -20.40 19.58 0.27
C PHE A 351 -20.18 20.83 -0.60
N GLY A 352 -20.48 22.00 -0.02
CA GLY A 352 -20.24 23.30 -0.63
C GLY A 352 -20.91 23.46 -2.00
N GLU A 353 -20.11 23.85 -2.98
CA GLU A 353 -20.49 24.09 -4.37
C GLU A 353 -21.02 22.83 -5.09
N PHE A 354 -20.68 21.64 -4.58
CA PHE A 354 -21.13 20.35 -5.11
C PHE A 354 -22.43 19.83 -4.48
N SER A 355 -23.04 20.58 -3.55
CA SER A 355 -24.28 20.19 -2.89
C SER A 355 -25.49 20.43 -3.78
N PRO A 356 -26.31 19.41 -4.13
CA PRO A 356 -27.57 19.65 -4.85
C PRO A 356 -28.60 20.42 -4.01
N LEU A 357 -28.48 20.39 -2.68
CA LEU A 357 -29.35 21.16 -1.78
C LEU A 357 -28.84 22.59 -1.59
N GLY A 358 -27.53 22.78 -1.44
CA GLY A 358 -26.91 24.10 -1.28
C GLY A 358 -26.77 24.89 -2.58
N ASN A 359 -26.62 24.20 -3.72
CA ASN A 359 -26.41 24.78 -5.04
C ASN A 359 -27.25 24.05 -6.13
N PRO A 360 -28.59 24.02 -6.02
CA PRO A 360 -29.45 23.18 -6.86
C PRO A 360 -29.34 23.44 -8.37
N LYS A 361 -28.95 24.65 -8.76
CA LYS A 361 -28.80 25.05 -10.16
C LYS A 361 -27.35 24.98 -10.68
N GLY A 362 -26.36 24.91 -9.79
CA GLY A 362 -24.94 25.01 -10.16
C GLY A 362 -24.12 23.76 -9.91
N TRP A 363 -24.55 22.84 -9.04
CA TRP A 363 -23.72 21.69 -8.64
C TRP A 363 -23.30 20.80 -9.84
N TYR A 364 -24.15 20.66 -10.86
CA TYR A 364 -23.80 19.95 -12.10
C TYR A 364 -22.68 20.67 -12.87
N ALA A 365 -22.73 22.00 -12.94
CA ALA A 365 -21.68 22.80 -13.57
C ALA A 365 -20.35 22.70 -12.80
N GLU A 366 -20.40 22.63 -11.47
CA GLU A 366 -19.20 22.42 -10.64
C GLU A 366 -18.60 21.02 -10.81
N ASN A 367 -19.43 19.97 -10.89
CA ASN A 367 -18.96 18.63 -11.25
C ASN A 367 -18.33 18.61 -12.65
N LYS A 368 -18.94 19.28 -13.63
CA LYS A 368 -18.38 19.42 -14.97
C LYS A 368 -17.01 20.10 -14.93
N LYS A 369 -16.88 21.20 -14.19
CA LYS A 369 -15.62 21.92 -14.02
C LYS A 369 -14.55 21.04 -13.36
N LEU A 370 -14.91 20.30 -12.30
CA LEU A 370 -13.99 19.35 -11.65
C LEU A 370 -13.49 18.28 -12.64
N TYR A 371 -14.40 17.69 -13.42
CA TYR A 371 -14.02 16.70 -14.45
C TYR A 371 -13.09 17.30 -15.51
N GLU A 372 -13.35 18.53 -15.97
CA GLU A 372 -12.50 19.23 -16.93
C GLU A 372 -11.11 19.54 -16.35
N ASP A 373 -11.02 20.02 -15.11
CA ASP A 373 -9.75 20.24 -14.42
C ASP A 373 -8.98 18.92 -14.24
N MET A 374 -9.65 17.83 -13.84
CA MET A 374 -9.02 16.50 -13.73
C MET A 374 -8.40 16.07 -15.06
N LYS A 375 -9.09 16.30 -16.19
CA LYS A 375 -8.53 16.04 -17.52
C LYS A 375 -7.36 16.95 -17.87
N GLU A 376 -7.46 18.24 -17.57
CA GLU A 376 -6.39 19.23 -17.80
C GLU A 376 -5.09 18.79 -17.10
N PHE A 377 -5.19 18.31 -15.86
CA PHE A 377 -4.06 17.81 -15.07
C PHE A 377 -3.71 16.34 -15.34
N GLY A 378 -4.26 15.76 -16.40
CA GLY A 378 -3.85 14.45 -16.91
C GLY A 378 -4.34 13.25 -16.12
N VAL A 379 -5.34 13.41 -15.24
CA VAL A 379 -5.92 12.30 -14.46
C VAL A 379 -6.58 11.29 -15.40
N LYS A 380 -6.03 10.08 -15.46
CA LYS A 380 -6.57 8.96 -16.25
C LYS A 380 -7.31 7.93 -15.41
N ARG A 381 -7.02 7.84 -14.11
CA ARG A 381 -7.56 6.80 -13.20
C ARG A 381 -8.22 7.43 -12.00
N ILE A 382 -9.36 6.85 -11.60
CA ILE A 382 -10.07 7.20 -10.38
C ILE A 382 -9.60 6.34 -9.20
N ARG A 383 -9.44 5.04 -9.44
CA ARG A 383 -9.03 4.03 -8.47
C ARG A 383 -8.11 3.00 -9.14
N GLU A 384 -7.48 2.15 -8.36
CA GLU A 384 -6.63 1.08 -8.87
C GLU A 384 -7.38 0.25 -9.93
N ARG A 385 -6.71 -0.04 -11.05
CA ARG A 385 -7.26 -0.82 -12.19
C ARG A 385 -8.49 -0.22 -12.90
N ARG A 386 -9.04 0.93 -12.49
CA ARG A 386 -10.21 1.55 -13.13
C ARG A 386 -9.90 2.94 -13.70
N LEU A 387 -10.05 3.06 -15.02
CA LEU A 387 -9.90 4.33 -15.74
C LEU A 387 -11.07 5.27 -15.44
N MET A 388 -10.81 6.57 -15.50
CA MET A 388 -11.83 7.60 -15.53
C MET A 388 -12.60 7.50 -16.86
N SER A 389 -13.93 7.54 -16.80
CA SER A 389 -14.77 7.52 -17.99
C SER A 389 -14.54 8.77 -18.85
N SER A 390 -14.55 8.63 -20.18
CA SER A 390 -14.53 9.76 -21.10
C SER A 390 -15.87 10.50 -21.19
N ASP A 391 -16.97 9.84 -20.80
CA ASP A 391 -18.33 10.38 -20.78
C ASP A 391 -19.02 10.01 -19.46
N PRO A 392 -18.62 10.63 -18.33
CA PRO A 392 -19.18 10.30 -17.03
C PRO A 392 -20.58 10.92 -16.86
N GLN A 393 -21.41 10.25 -16.08
CA GLN A 393 -22.66 10.84 -15.59
C GLN A 393 -22.35 11.88 -14.52
N LEU A 394 -22.14 13.14 -14.92
CA LEU A 394 -21.71 14.25 -14.04
C LEU A 394 -22.74 14.63 -12.94
N TRP A 395 -23.95 14.08 -13.00
CA TRP A 395 -24.92 14.18 -11.91
C TRP A 395 -24.64 13.16 -10.77
N GLN A 396 -23.78 12.18 -11.03
CA GLN A 396 -23.27 11.26 -10.02
C GLN A 396 -22.00 11.82 -9.35
N VAL A 397 -21.64 11.22 -8.23
CA VAL A 397 -20.41 11.56 -7.50
C VAL A 397 -19.16 11.03 -8.22
N PRO A 398 -17.99 11.71 -8.10
CA PRO A 398 -16.80 11.37 -8.87
C PRO A 398 -16.28 9.94 -8.75
N ARG A 399 -16.50 9.27 -7.62
CA ARG A 399 -16.12 7.84 -7.47
C ARG A 399 -16.79 6.89 -8.45
N LEU A 400 -17.91 7.32 -9.06
CA LEU A 400 -18.67 6.58 -10.06
C LEU A 400 -18.32 6.98 -11.49
N TRP A 401 -17.42 7.95 -11.70
CA TRP A 401 -16.95 8.37 -13.03
C TRP A 401 -15.90 7.41 -13.59
N ILE A 402 -16.13 6.11 -13.44
CA ILE A 402 -15.26 5.05 -13.93
C ILE A 402 -15.77 4.52 -15.26
N GLN A 403 -14.85 4.09 -16.13
CA GLN A 403 -15.22 3.35 -17.33
C GLN A 403 -15.88 2.03 -16.92
N THR A 404 -17.06 1.75 -17.46
CA THR A 404 -17.69 0.43 -17.33
C THR A 404 -17.06 -0.51 -18.34
N ASP A 405 -16.72 -1.72 -17.89
CA ASP A 405 -16.16 -2.79 -18.73
C ASP A 405 -17.13 -3.21 -19.86
#